data_AF-A0A5R8KGL4-F1
#
_entry.id   AF-A0A5R8KGL4-F1
#
_cell.length_a   1.000
_cell.length_b   1.000
_cell.length_c   1.000
_cell.angle_alpha   90.00
_cell.angle_beta   90.00
_cell.angle_gamma   90.00
#
_symmetry.space_group_name_H-M   'P 1'
#
loop_
_entity.id
_entity.type
_entity.pdbx_description
1 polymer ?
#
loop_
_entity_poly.entity_id
_entity_poly.type
_entity_poly.pdbx_seq_one_letter_code
_entity_poly.pdbx_strand_id
1 'polypeptide(L)'
;MPPPAPQPQGNTSPSSDTTHHLFVPYTPQVPLATPTRNLPHWQHPDATYFVTFRLADSLPAHLLAQWQQERKNWLSHHPEPWTGQTIAEYQTRFHETRETWLDQGHGSCTLRDPSLSNIVASALQHFHEDRYLLDQFVIMPNHAHLILKPLPGQSLSKILQSIKWFTAREINRALNRSGPFWMDESYDHIIRDWNELNRFRQYIQQNPEKARLNPSAYNLGTQQTLLQAVDSDLCDTGLQPVGEPGILPDAGPNASTPPFPPQAPHPAGSMPAPPTGSKPVSPPPCAPKICDTGLQPVGEPGILPGTNVSTTAPPPHTPRPAGSMPAPPTGSKPVSQVPTFPLCHIGDHGSWKKLPGEMVYNGRYVQIEECPFLTPARPTTPVDWTVAHRKSAIAVAPITEDGHFILIHQERLPVMRSLWEFPAGQIDEAETHEAILHTLHRELDEESGCELLPGGTITPLGWFFGSQGFTQEHVYLFTAHPVHQVREPQPVGDEHIGEVRLVTPAELREMVATGEIQDALTLALFARMAARGII
;
A
#
# COMPACT_ATOMS: atom_id res chain seq x y z
N MET A 1 -51.99 23.42 -8.78
CA MET A 1 -51.00 24.08 -9.67
C MET A 1 -49.63 23.56 -9.28
N PRO A 2 -48.77 23.16 -10.23
CA PRO A 2 -47.38 22.83 -9.93
C PRO A 2 -46.56 24.11 -9.69
N PRO A 3 -45.43 24.06 -8.97
CA PRO A 3 -44.49 25.17 -8.88
C PRO A 3 -43.82 25.45 -10.24
N PRO A 4 -43.34 26.68 -10.49
CA PRO A 4 -42.67 27.00 -11.75
C PRO A 4 -41.33 26.28 -11.87
N ALA A 5 -40.98 25.88 -13.10
CA ALA A 5 -39.66 25.32 -13.40
C ALA A 5 -38.56 26.36 -13.18
N PRO A 6 -37.37 25.97 -12.67
CA PRO A 6 -36.24 26.89 -12.55
C PRO A 6 -35.79 27.33 -13.95
N GLN A 7 -35.58 28.63 -14.14
CA GLN A 7 -35.05 29.17 -15.40
C GLN A 7 -33.56 28.82 -15.57
N PRO A 8 -33.08 28.65 -16.81
CA PRO A 8 -31.66 28.42 -17.06
C PRO A 8 -30.86 29.65 -16.61
N GLN A 9 -29.94 29.46 -15.67
CA GLN A 9 -28.91 30.46 -15.40
C GLN A 9 -28.04 30.61 -16.65
N GLY A 10 -27.76 31.86 -17.02
CA GLY A 10 -27.20 32.18 -18.33
C GLY A 10 -25.81 31.60 -18.56
N ASN A 11 -25.51 31.28 -19.82
CA ASN A 11 -24.16 30.95 -20.28
C ASN A 11 -23.18 32.03 -19.83
N THR A 12 -22.32 31.71 -18.87
CA THR A 12 -20.98 32.27 -18.84
C THR A 12 -20.22 31.62 -19.99
N SER A 13 -19.94 32.40 -21.04
CA SER A 13 -19.01 31.98 -22.10
C SER A 13 -17.71 31.49 -21.45
N PRO A 14 -17.14 30.34 -21.85
CA PRO A 14 -15.86 29.92 -21.33
C PRO A 14 -14.82 30.99 -21.71
N SER A 15 -14.12 31.51 -20.70
CA SER A 15 -12.90 32.28 -20.93
C SER A 15 -11.92 31.37 -21.64
N SER A 16 -11.57 31.70 -22.88
CA SER A 16 -10.63 30.94 -23.71
C SER A 16 -9.19 31.13 -23.21
N ASP A 17 -8.90 30.65 -22.01
CA ASP A 17 -7.57 30.64 -21.44
C ASP A 17 -6.80 29.43 -21.99
N THR A 18 -6.27 29.61 -23.20
CA THR A 18 -5.53 28.58 -23.93
C THR A 18 -4.20 28.19 -23.26
N THR A 19 -3.79 28.88 -22.19
CA THR A 19 -2.56 28.56 -21.44
C THR A 19 -2.60 27.15 -20.85
N HIS A 20 -3.76 26.65 -20.41
CA HIS A 20 -3.88 25.30 -19.89
C HIS A 20 -3.59 24.22 -20.94
N HIS A 21 -3.84 24.49 -22.23
CA HIS A 21 -3.54 23.58 -23.34
C HIS A 21 -2.06 23.51 -23.69
N LEU A 22 -1.23 24.42 -23.18
CA LEU A 22 0.22 24.33 -23.38
C LEU A 22 0.80 23.13 -22.61
N PHE A 23 1.62 22.35 -23.30
CA PHE A 23 2.49 21.36 -22.66
C PHE A 23 3.58 22.08 -21.88
N VAL A 24 3.66 21.80 -20.58
CA VAL A 24 4.71 22.30 -19.68
C VAL A 24 5.69 21.17 -19.42
N PRO A 25 6.98 21.29 -19.82
CA PRO A 25 8.01 20.29 -19.51
C PRO A 25 8.17 20.10 -17.99
N TYR A 26 8.44 18.86 -17.57
CA TYR A 26 8.71 18.58 -16.16
C TYR A 26 10.03 19.22 -15.72
N THR A 27 9.99 20.05 -14.68
CA THR A 27 11.16 20.74 -14.14
C THR A 27 11.48 20.19 -12.75
N PRO A 28 12.67 19.59 -12.49
CA PRO A 28 12.97 18.86 -11.24
C PRO A 28 13.04 19.68 -9.93
N GLN A 29 12.54 20.91 -9.91
CA GLN A 29 12.77 21.89 -8.84
C GLN A 29 11.63 21.95 -7.80
N VAL A 30 10.53 21.22 -8.02
CA VAL A 30 9.39 21.15 -7.10
C VAL A 30 9.41 19.78 -6.37
N PRO A 31 9.19 19.74 -5.04
CA PRO A 31 9.11 18.48 -4.31
C PRO A 31 8.01 17.56 -4.86
N LEU A 32 8.38 16.34 -5.21
CA LEU A 32 7.44 15.32 -5.65
C LEU A 32 6.60 14.83 -4.46
N ALA A 33 5.28 14.77 -4.62
CA ALA A 33 4.42 14.20 -3.58
C ALA A 33 4.68 12.69 -3.44
N THR A 34 4.65 12.20 -2.19
CA THR A 34 4.98 10.82 -1.81
C THR A 34 4.03 9.77 -2.42
N PRO A 35 4.55 8.57 -2.73
CA PRO A 35 3.75 7.51 -3.34
C PRO A 35 2.71 6.94 -2.37
N THR A 36 1.54 6.58 -2.91
CA THR A 36 0.42 6.05 -2.10
C THR A 36 0.28 4.53 -2.13
N ARG A 37 1.02 3.81 -3.00
CA ARG A 37 0.92 2.34 -3.24
C ARG A 37 2.27 1.74 -3.70
N ASN A 38 2.26 0.53 -4.27
CA ASN A 38 3.45 -0.28 -4.59
C ASN A 38 4.27 0.23 -5.79
N LEU A 39 3.67 1.06 -6.65
CA LEU A 39 4.36 1.81 -7.70
C LEU A 39 4.57 3.28 -7.29
N PRO A 40 5.73 3.89 -7.63
CA PRO A 40 6.02 5.27 -7.28
C PRO A 40 5.21 6.26 -8.16
N HIS A 41 4.00 6.57 -7.69
CA HIS A 41 3.09 7.56 -8.30
C HIS A 41 3.52 8.99 -7.97
N TRP A 42 4.50 9.50 -8.70
CA TRP A 42 5.00 10.86 -8.54
C TRP A 42 3.96 11.88 -9.01
N GLN A 43 3.44 12.71 -8.10
CA GLN A 43 2.51 13.78 -8.47
C GLN A 43 3.22 15.14 -8.45
N HIS A 44 3.06 15.90 -9.54
CA HIS A 44 3.55 17.26 -9.74
C HIS A 44 2.43 18.15 -10.32
N PRO A 45 2.25 19.40 -9.86
CA PRO A 45 1.29 20.35 -10.42
C PRO A 45 1.48 20.54 -11.93
N ASP A 46 0.40 20.65 -12.70
CA ASP A 46 0.42 20.86 -14.17
C ASP A 46 1.17 19.83 -15.02
N ALA A 47 1.68 18.74 -14.43
CA ALA A 47 2.39 17.71 -15.18
C ALA A 47 1.45 16.93 -16.12
N THR A 48 2.00 16.53 -17.27
CA THR A 48 1.33 15.64 -18.21
C THR A 48 1.77 14.20 -17.95
N TYR A 49 0.82 13.26 -17.94
CA TYR A 49 1.05 11.86 -17.62
C TYR A 49 0.70 10.97 -18.79
N PHE A 50 1.58 10.04 -19.11
CA PHE A 50 1.21 8.80 -19.79
C PHE A 50 0.73 7.80 -18.73
N VAL A 51 -0.39 7.13 -18.96
CA VAL A 51 -0.99 6.16 -18.03
C VAL A 51 -1.38 4.88 -18.76
N THR A 52 -1.09 3.73 -18.16
CA THR A 52 -1.64 2.42 -18.53
C THR A 52 -2.50 1.89 -17.38
N PHE A 53 -3.76 1.53 -17.64
CA PHE A 53 -4.56 0.73 -16.71
C PHE A 53 -5.18 -0.49 -17.40
N ARG A 54 -5.22 -1.61 -16.69
CA ARG A 54 -5.43 -2.95 -17.27
C ARG A 54 -6.51 -3.73 -16.53
N LEU A 55 -7.17 -4.69 -17.21
CA LEU A 55 -8.15 -5.57 -16.57
C LEU A 55 -7.50 -6.37 -15.43
N ALA A 56 -8.28 -6.76 -14.42
CA ALA A 56 -7.78 -7.50 -13.27
C ALA A 56 -7.16 -8.86 -13.65
N ASP A 57 -7.62 -9.47 -14.75
CA ASP A 57 -7.21 -10.76 -15.29
C ASP A 57 -6.22 -10.65 -16.48
N SER A 58 -5.81 -9.43 -16.86
CA SER A 58 -5.01 -9.13 -18.06
C SER A 58 -3.60 -9.76 -18.10
N LEU A 59 -3.06 -10.21 -16.96
CA LEU A 59 -1.77 -10.89 -16.88
C LEU A 59 -1.92 -12.18 -16.05
N PRO A 60 -1.45 -13.34 -16.54
CA PRO A 60 -1.46 -14.58 -15.78
C PRO A 60 -0.69 -14.45 -14.46
N ALA A 61 -1.30 -14.89 -13.35
CA ALA A 61 -0.73 -14.74 -12.01
C ALA A 61 0.70 -15.32 -11.86
N HIS A 62 1.00 -16.43 -12.55
CA HIS A 62 2.33 -17.05 -12.53
C HIS A 62 3.40 -16.19 -13.23
N LEU A 63 3.07 -15.56 -14.38
CA LEU A 63 3.98 -14.64 -15.06
C LEU A 63 4.23 -13.39 -14.22
N LEU A 64 3.18 -12.87 -13.57
CA LEU A 64 3.31 -11.72 -12.68
C LEU A 64 4.18 -12.03 -11.45
N ALA A 65 3.98 -13.18 -10.80
CA ALA A 65 4.78 -13.61 -9.66
C ALA A 65 6.26 -13.84 -10.05
N GLN A 66 6.51 -14.49 -11.20
CA GLN A 66 7.86 -14.66 -11.73
C GLN A 66 8.54 -13.31 -12.01
N TRP A 67 7.84 -12.38 -12.68
CA TRP A 67 8.33 -11.03 -12.98
C TRP A 67 8.62 -10.23 -11.71
N GLN A 68 7.76 -10.31 -10.70
CA GLN A 68 7.97 -9.64 -9.41
C GLN A 68 9.22 -10.17 -8.70
N GLN A 69 9.42 -11.50 -8.69
CA GLN A 69 10.60 -12.11 -8.10
C GLN A 69 11.87 -11.77 -8.88
N GLU A 70 11.84 -11.81 -10.21
CA GLU A 70 12.97 -11.44 -11.06
C GLU A 70 13.34 -9.97 -10.88
N ARG A 71 12.35 -9.07 -10.84
CA ARG A 71 12.55 -7.64 -10.58
C ARG A 71 13.15 -7.39 -9.20
N LYS A 72 12.63 -8.04 -8.15
CA LYS A 72 13.18 -7.95 -6.78
C LYS A 72 14.65 -8.40 -6.74
N ASN A 73 14.96 -9.54 -7.36
CA ASN A 73 16.32 -10.06 -7.46
C ASN A 73 17.23 -9.14 -8.27
N TRP A 74 16.75 -8.56 -9.38
CA TRP A 74 17.57 -7.67 -10.20
C TRP A 74 17.90 -6.37 -9.45
N LEU A 75 16.90 -5.75 -8.79
CA LEU A 75 17.08 -4.54 -8.00
C LEU A 75 18.08 -4.72 -6.85
N SER A 76 18.10 -5.88 -6.18
CA SER A 76 19.08 -6.14 -5.10
C SER A 76 20.53 -6.24 -5.57
N HIS A 77 20.76 -6.46 -6.87
CA HIS A 77 22.10 -6.52 -7.48
C HIS A 77 22.48 -5.22 -8.23
N HIS A 78 21.54 -4.28 -8.37
CA HIS A 78 21.73 -3.01 -9.07
C HIS A 78 21.22 -1.85 -8.19
N PRO A 79 21.95 -1.50 -7.10
CA PRO A 79 21.62 -0.31 -6.32
C PRO A 79 21.80 0.98 -7.14
N GLU A 80 21.05 2.01 -6.80
CA GLU A 80 21.17 3.34 -7.38
C GLU A 80 22.46 4.06 -6.92
N PRO A 81 23.00 5.04 -7.69
CA PRO A 81 22.48 5.58 -8.94
C PRO A 81 22.78 4.71 -10.17
N TRP A 82 21.82 4.61 -11.09
CA TRP A 82 21.94 3.80 -12.31
C TRP A 82 22.61 4.53 -13.46
N THR A 83 23.39 3.79 -14.25
CA THR A 83 23.91 4.28 -15.54
C THR A 83 22.80 4.27 -16.60
N GLY A 84 23.00 5.01 -17.71
CA GLY A 84 22.07 4.97 -18.85
C GLY A 84 21.87 3.55 -19.43
N GLN A 85 22.91 2.70 -19.38
CA GLN A 85 22.82 1.30 -19.80
C GLN A 85 21.97 0.48 -18.82
N THR A 86 22.14 0.70 -17.52
CA THR A 86 21.35 0.05 -16.45
C THR A 86 19.88 0.46 -16.52
N ILE A 87 19.59 1.73 -16.81
CA ILE A 87 18.23 2.23 -17.04
C ILE A 87 17.60 1.58 -18.28
N ALA A 88 18.34 1.48 -19.39
CA ALA A 88 17.87 0.84 -20.61
C ALA A 88 17.59 -0.66 -20.40
N GLU A 89 18.48 -1.40 -19.73
CA GLU A 89 18.21 -2.81 -19.37
C GLU A 89 16.95 -2.93 -18.52
N TYR A 90 16.79 -2.11 -17.49
CA TYR A 90 15.60 -2.13 -16.63
C TYR A 90 14.31 -1.85 -17.42
N GLN A 91 14.34 -0.87 -18.33
CA GLN A 91 13.20 -0.54 -19.19
C GLN A 91 12.81 -1.71 -20.10
N THR A 92 13.76 -2.28 -20.85
CA THR A 92 13.48 -3.42 -21.74
C THR A 92 13.05 -4.66 -20.94
N ARG A 93 13.76 -4.99 -19.87
CA ARG A 93 13.52 -6.21 -19.09
C ARG A 93 12.20 -6.19 -18.33
N PHE A 94 11.85 -5.05 -17.70
CA PHE A 94 10.71 -4.99 -16.80
C PHE A 94 9.50 -4.22 -17.33
N HIS A 95 9.68 -3.19 -18.17
CA HIS A 95 8.56 -2.48 -18.79
C HIS A 95 8.15 -3.14 -20.12
N GLU A 96 9.04 -3.26 -21.10
CA GLU A 96 8.67 -3.77 -22.44
C GLU A 96 8.14 -5.21 -22.41
N THR A 97 8.70 -6.08 -21.57
CA THR A 97 8.17 -7.45 -21.32
C THR A 97 6.72 -7.43 -20.86
N ARG A 98 6.36 -6.52 -19.94
CA ARG A 98 5.02 -6.40 -19.37
C ARG A 98 4.02 -5.89 -20.42
N GLU A 99 4.39 -4.86 -21.17
CA GLU A 99 3.55 -4.35 -22.26
C GLU A 99 3.38 -5.42 -23.36
N THR A 100 4.41 -6.22 -23.65
CA THR A 100 4.32 -7.35 -24.59
C THR A 100 3.33 -8.43 -24.12
N TRP A 101 3.23 -8.70 -22.82
CA TRP A 101 2.19 -9.60 -22.29
C TRP A 101 0.79 -8.98 -22.35
N LEU A 102 0.65 -7.67 -22.23
CA LEU A 102 -0.63 -6.99 -22.45
C LEU A 102 -1.07 -7.08 -23.92
N ASP A 103 -0.16 -6.76 -24.85
CA ASP A 103 -0.37 -6.86 -26.31
C ASP A 103 -0.75 -8.27 -26.76
N GLN A 104 -0.28 -9.32 -26.06
CA GLN A 104 -0.65 -10.72 -26.32
C GLN A 104 -2.12 -11.06 -26.02
N GLY A 105 -2.86 -10.19 -25.33
CA GLY A 105 -4.29 -10.38 -25.10
C GLY A 105 -4.63 -11.50 -24.10
N HIS A 106 -3.82 -11.68 -23.05
CA HIS A 106 -4.18 -12.58 -21.94
C HIS A 106 -5.42 -12.08 -21.16
N GLY A 107 -6.07 -13.00 -20.45
CA GLY A 107 -7.31 -12.73 -19.71
C GLY A 107 -8.56 -12.76 -20.59
N SER A 108 -9.66 -12.24 -20.07
CA SER A 108 -10.98 -12.21 -20.73
C SER A 108 -11.02 -11.40 -22.04
N CYS A 109 -10.08 -10.47 -22.24
CA CYS A 109 -10.12 -9.52 -23.36
C CYS A 109 -11.48 -8.80 -23.50
N THR A 110 -12.12 -8.49 -22.38
CA THR A 110 -13.50 -7.97 -22.33
C THR A 110 -13.71 -6.70 -23.18
N LEU A 111 -12.70 -5.83 -23.29
CA LEU A 111 -12.79 -4.56 -24.03
C LEU A 111 -12.65 -4.73 -25.56
N ARG A 112 -12.43 -5.96 -26.04
CA ARG A 112 -12.52 -6.29 -27.48
C ARG A 112 -13.93 -6.09 -28.03
N ASP A 113 -14.95 -6.09 -27.17
CA ASP A 113 -16.31 -5.72 -27.55
C ASP A 113 -16.40 -4.18 -27.71
N PRO A 114 -16.79 -3.66 -28.89
CA PRO A 114 -16.98 -2.23 -29.12
C PRO A 114 -17.96 -1.58 -28.15
N SER A 115 -19.01 -2.29 -27.72
CA SER A 115 -20.00 -1.74 -26.79
C SER A 115 -19.40 -1.45 -25.41
N LEU A 116 -18.41 -2.22 -24.99
CA LEU A 116 -17.76 -2.11 -23.67
C LEU A 116 -16.55 -1.17 -23.71
N SER A 117 -15.75 -1.19 -24.77
CA SER A 117 -14.70 -0.18 -24.97
C SER A 117 -15.29 1.22 -25.16
N ASN A 118 -16.45 1.36 -25.81
CA ASN A 118 -17.14 2.65 -25.90
C ASN A 118 -17.54 3.22 -24.53
N ILE A 119 -17.89 2.41 -23.54
CA ILE A 119 -18.13 2.89 -22.16
C ILE A 119 -16.87 3.54 -21.58
N VAL A 120 -15.70 2.95 -21.82
CA VAL A 120 -14.41 3.51 -21.38
C VAL A 120 -14.08 4.80 -22.14
N ALA A 121 -14.24 4.82 -23.47
CA ALA A 121 -13.99 5.99 -24.30
C ALA A 121 -14.89 7.18 -23.90
N SER A 122 -16.19 6.94 -23.68
CA SER A 122 -17.12 7.97 -23.20
C SER A 122 -16.76 8.48 -21.80
N ALA A 123 -16.32 7.60 -20.89
CA ALA A 123 -15.90 8.01 -19.55
C ALA A 123 -14.61 8.84 -19.56
N LEU A 124 -13.66 8.55 -20.47
CA LEU A 124 -12.46 9.34 -20.70
C LEU A 124 -12.80 10.73 -21.28
N GLN A 125 -13.77 10.81 -22.20
CA GLN A 125 -14.17 12.09 -22.79
C GLN A 125 -15.04 12.95 -21.86
N HIS A 126 -15.74 12.35 -20.89
CA HIS A 126 -16.79 13.02 -20.09
C HIS A 126 -16.32 14.24 -19.30
N PHE A 127 -15.10 14.22 -18.76
CA PHE A 127 -14.52 15.34 -17.98
C PHE A 127 -13.34 16.00 -18.69
N HIS A 128 -13.23 15.83 -20.01
CA HIS A 128 -12.33 16.59 -20.86
C HIS A 128 -12.63 18.09 -20.70
N GLU A 129 -11.59 18.91 -20.53
CA GLU A 129 -11.69 20.38 -20.30
C GLU A 129 -12.38 20.81 -18.98
N ASP A 130 -12.93 19.88 -18.18
CA ASP A 130 -13.49 20.14 -16.83
C ASP A 130 -12.53 19.71 -15.70
N ARG A 131 -12.02 18.47 -15.75
CA ARG A 131 -11.07 17.94 -14.74
C ARG A 131 -9.68 17.67 -15.27
N TYR A 132 -9.54 17.41 -16.56
CA TYR A 132 -8.27 17.15 -17.21
C TYR A 132 -8.36 17.46 -18.70
N LEU A 133 -7.22 17.79 -19.29
CA LEU A 133 -7.07 17.69 -20.74
C LEU A 133 -6.70 16.25 -21.08
N LEU A 134 -7.46 15.65 -21.99
CA LEU A 134 -7.19 14.32 -22.55
C LEU A 134 -6.55 14.54 -23.92
N ASP A 135 -5.34 14.05 -24.13
CA ASP A 135 -4.60 14.33 -25.38
C ASP A 135 -4.76 13.21 -26.40
N GLN A 136 -4.61 11.97 -25.92
CA GLN A 136 -4.75 10.77 -26.74
C GLN A 136 -5.06 9.57 -25.87
N PHE A 137 -5.79 8.58 -26.40
CA PHE A 137 -5.96 7.29 -25.76
C PHE A 137 -6.14 6.15 -26.76
N VAL A 138 -5.81 4.94 -26.34
CA VAL A 138 -6.24 3.70 -26.99
C VAL A 138 -6.73 2.72 -25.94
N ILE A 139 -7.90 2.16 -26.17
CA ILE A 139 -8.50 1.09 -25.39
C ILE A 139 -8.29 -0.20 -26.16
N MET A 140 -7.43 -1.04 -25.61
CA MET A 140 -7.03 -2.35 -26.11
C MET A 140 -7.91 -3.44 -25.46
N PRO A 141 -7.95 -4.67 -26.00
CA PRO A 141 -8.80 -5.76 -25.52
C PRO A 141 -8.78 -6.01 -24.00
N ASN A 142 -7.65 -5.83 -23.34
CA ASN A 142 -7.46 -6.09 -21.90
C ASN A 142 -6.81 -4.92 -21.12
N HIS A 143 -6.60 -3.76 -21.74
CA HIS A 143 -6.00 -2.58 -21.10
C HIS A 143 -6.30 -1.29 -21.86
N ALA A 144 -5.93 -0.14 -21.31
CA ALA A 144 -5.97 1.14 -22.00
C ALA A 144 -4.70 1.92 -21.72
N HIS A 145 -4.20 2.62 -22.74
CA HIS A 145 -3.16 3.64 -22.63
C HIS A 145 -3.79 5.01 -22.88
N LEU A 146 -3.34 6.03 -22.15
CA LEU A 146 -3.79 7.40 -22.36
C LEU A 146 -2.71 8.41 -21.99
N ILE A 147 -2.84 9.61 -22.55
CA ILE A 147 -2.10 10.80 -22.16
C ILE A 147 -3.13 11.81 -21.62
N LEU A 148 -2.95 12.27 -20.39
CA LEU A 148 -3.75 13.34 -19.82
C LEU A 148 -2.94 14.32 -18.96
N LYS A 149 -3.46 15.53 -18.80
CA LYS A 149 -2.95 16.58 -17.90
C LYS A 149 -4.07 16.98 -16.94
N PRO A 150 -3.97 16.68 -15.62
CA PRO A 150 -4.93 17.17 -14.64
C PRO A 150 -5.00 18.70 -14.66
N LEU A 151 -6.20 19.25 -14.54
CA LEU A 151 -6.40 20.70 -14.37
C LEU A 151 -6.16 21.12 -12.90
N PRO A 152 -5.90 22.41 -12.61
CA PRO A 152 -5.61 22.88 -11.27
C PRO A 152 -6.63 22.42 -10.22
N GLY A 153 -6.14 21.95 -9.06
CA GLY A 153 -6.97 21.42 -7.97
C GLY A 153 -7.43 19.95 -8.15
N GLN A 154 -7.19 19.33 -9.30
CA GLN A 154 -7.47 17.92 -9.54
C GLN A 154 -6.21 17.07 -9.28
N SER A 155 -6.39 15.82 -8.85
CA SER A 155 -5.29 14.85 -8.72
C SER A 155 -5.45 13.69 -9.68
N LEU A 156 -4.34 13.21 -10.25
CA LEU A 156 -4.32 12.05 -11.14
C LEU A 156 -4.98 10.83 -10.50
N SER A 157 -4.70 10.58 -9.21
CA SER A 157 -5.28 9.47 -8.45
C SER A 157 -6.80 9.52 -8.40
N LYS A 158 -7.40 10.68 -8.10
CA LYS A 158 -8.87 10.86 -8.05
C LYS A 158 -9.50 10.76 -9.43
N ILE A 159 -8.83 11.29 -10.46
CA ILE A 159 -9.28 11.18 -11.86
C ILE A 159 -9.35 9.70 -12.28
N LEU A 160 -8.24 8.96 -12.12
CA LEU A 160 -8.18 7.54 -12.49
C LEU A 160 -9.12 6.69 -11.64
N GLN A 161 -9.26 6.95 -10.35
CA GLN A 161 -10.25 6.28 -9.49
C GLN A 161 -11.67 6.51 -10.00
N SER A 162 -12.03 7.75 -10.33
CA SER A 162 -13.37 8.11 -10.84
C SER A 162 -13.68 7.41 -12.17
N ILE A 163 -12.73 7.39 -13.11
CA ILE A 163 -12.88 6.72 -14.42
C ILE A 163 -13.00 5.21 -14.23
N LYS A 164 -12.08 4.60 -13.47
CA LYS A 164 -12.04 3.14 -13.26
C LYS A 164 -13.28 2.65 -12.51
N TRP A 165 -13.74 3.36 -11.47
CA TRP A 165 -14.94 3.01 -10.73
C TRP A 165 -16.20 3.04 -11.61
N PHE A 166 -16.42 4.14 -12.34
CA PHE A 166 -17.58 4.30 -13.21
C PHE A 166 -17.61 3.23 -14.31
N THR A 167 -16.50 3.07 -15.03
CA THR A 167 -16.39 2.10 -16.14
C THR A 167 -16.51 0.66 -15.66
N ALA A 168 -15.90 0.30 -14.52
CA ALA A 168 -16.06 -1.02 -13.92
C ALA A 168 -17.53 -1.30 -13.60
N ARG A 169 -18.24 -0.35 -12.98
CA ARG A 169 -19.65 -0.49 -12.62
C ARG A 169 -20.55 -0.66 -13.85
N GLU A 170 -20.40 0.20 -14.86
CA GLU A 170 -21.23 0.15 -16.06
C GLU A 170 -20.96 -1.08 -16.93
N ILE A 171 -19.69 -1.52 -17.06
CA ILE A 171 -19.36 -2.74 -17.82
C ILE A 171 -19.81 -4.00 -17.06
N ASN A 172 -19.62 -4.06 -15.74
CA ASN A 172 -20.16 -5.15 -14.93
C ASN A 172 -21.69 -5.26 -15.04
N ARG A 173 -22.39 -4.12 -15.03
CA ARG A 173 -23.85 -4.04 -15.28
C ARG A 173 -24.22 -4.55 -16.68
N ALA A 174 -23.50 -4.13 -17.72
CA ALA A 174 -23.74 -4.58 -19.10
C ALA A 174 -23.51 -6.09 -19.29
N LEU A 175 -22.56 -6.67 -18.55
CA LEU A 175 -22.22 -8.09 -18.57
C LEU A 175 -23.02 -8.95 -17.57
N ASN A 176 -23.91 -8.34 -16.78
CA ASN A 176 -24.61 -9.00 -15.67
C ASN A 176 -23.67 -9.76 -14.72
N ARG A 177 -22.54 -9.15 -14.36
CA ARG A 177 -21.52 -9.71 -13.44
C ARG A 177 -21.17 -8.75 -12.31
N SER A 178 -20.47 -9.26 -11.29
CA SER A 178 -19.90 -8.48 -10.19
C SER A 178 -18.40 -8.78 -10.03
N GLY A 179 -17.75 -8.16 -9.04
CA GLY A 179 -16.32 -8.33 -8.77
C GLY A 179 -15.42 -7.37 -9.57
N PRO A 180 -14.09 -7.48 -9.41
CA PRO A 180 -13.13 -6.55 -9.99
C PRO A 180 -13.16 -6.59 -11.53
N PHE A 181 -13.13 -5.40 -12.12
CA PHE A 181 -13.00 -5.21 -13.57
C PHE A 181 -11.56 -4.81 -13.93
N TRP A 182 -11.08 -3.73 -13.33
CA TRP A 182 -9.71 -3.25 -13.46
C TRP A 182 -8.80 -3.84 -12.38
N MET A 183 -7.51 -3.97 -12.70
CA MET A 183 -6.45 -4.05 -11.71
C MET A 183 -6.47 -2.79 -10.85
N ASP A 184 -6.33 -2.93 -9.53
CA ASP A 184 -6.42 -1.81 -8.58
C ASP A 184 -5.36 -0.73 -8.86
N GLU A 185 -4.11 -1.15 -9.01
CA GLU A 185 -2.99 -0.27 -9.37
C GLU A 185 -2.90 -0.03 -10.88
N SER A 186 -2.51 1.18 -11.25
CA SER A 186 -2.27 1.62 -12.63
C SER A 186 -0.77 1.89 -12.80
N TYR A 187 -0.28 1.98 -14.03
CA TYR A 187 1.06 2.50 -14.31
C TYR A 187 0.95 3.93 -14.82
N ASP A 188 1.82 4.82 -14.36
CA ASP A 188 1.92 6.21 -14.82
C ASP A 188 3.39 6.62 -15.02
N HIS A 189 3.58 7.63 -15.87
CA HIS A 189 4.89 8.23 -16.17
C HIS A 189 4.69 9.72 -16.46
N ILE A 190 5.38 10.59 -15.71
CA ILE A 190 5.43 12.03 -16.02
C ILE A 190 6.19 12.22 -17.34
N ILE A 191 5.51 12.76 -18.34
CA ILE A 191 6.09 13.09 -19.64
C ILE A 191 7.01 14.29 -19.47
N ARG A 192 8.31 14.09 -19.75
CA ARG A 192 9.36 15.05 -19.38
C ARG A 192 9.50 16.22 -20.35
N ASP A 193 9.38 15.93 -21.64
CA ASP A 193 9.63 16.88 -22.72
C ASP A 193 8.70 16.64 -23.93
N TRP A 194 8.70 17.59 -24.87
CA TRP A 194 7.82 17.55 -26.05
C TRP A 194 8.11 16.36 -27.00
N ASN A 195 9.38 15.92 -27.09
CA ASN A 195 9.72 14.76 -27.89
C ASN A 195 9.19 13.49 -27.22
N GLU A 196 9.22 13.41 -25.89
CA GLU A 196 8.61 12.32 -25.13
C GLU A 196 7.08 12.27 -25.29
N LEU A 197 6.41 13.42 -25.26
CA LEU A 197 4.97 13.50 -25.56
C LEU A 197 4.65 12.88 -26.92
N ASN A 198 5.41 13.27 -27.95
CA ASN A 198 5.22 12.76 -29.30
C ASN A 198 5.57 11.27 -29.45
N ARG A 199 6.59 10.76 -28.71
CA ARG A 199 6.84 9.31 -28.61
C ARG A 199 5.64 8.55 -28.02
N PHE A 200 5.02 9.05 -26.96
CA PHE A 200 3.83 8.41 -26.37
C PHE A 200 2.59 8.51 -27.26
N ARG A 201 2.37 9.65 -27.94
CA ARG A 201 1.31 9.80 -28.96
C ARG A 201 1.46 8.76 -30.06
N GLN A 202 2.67 8.63 -30.62
CA GLN A 202 2.98 7.64 -31.65
C GLN A 202 2.80 6.20 -31.14
N TYR A 203 3.28 5.90 -29.94
CA TYR A 203 3.09 4.60 -29.29
C TYR A 203 1.60 4.23 -29.19
N ILE A 204 0.74 5.14 -28.71
CA ILE A 204 -0.71 4.91 -28.60
C ILE A 204 -1.36 4.64 -29.98
N GLN A 205 -0.92 5.33 -31.05
CA GLN A 205 -1.45 5.09 -32.40
C GLN A 205 -0.99 3.75 -32.99
N GLN A 206 0.25 3.34 -32.72
CA GLN A 206 0.85 2.13 -33.28
C GLN A 206 0.54 0.86 -32.47
N ASN A 207 0.11 0.98 -31.22
CA ASN A 207 -0.11 -0.15 -30.33
C ASN A 207 -1.14 -1.19 -30.89
N PRO A 208 -2.27 -0.81 -31.51
CA PRO A 208 -3.16 -1.76 -32.19
C PRO A 208 -2.52 -2.53 -33.35
N GLU A 209 -1.69 -1.86 -34.16
CA GLU A 209 -0.97 -2.48 -35.28
C GLU A 209 0.08 -3.48 -34.77
N LYS A 210 0.85 -3.07 -33.75
CA LYS A 210 1.84 -3.90 -33.05
C LYS A 210 1.20 -5.18 -32.49
N ALA A 211 0.01 -5.05 -31.87
CA ALA A 211 -0.80 -6.16 -31.37
C ALA A 211 -1.61 -6.91 -32.46
N ARG A 212 -1.50 -6.49 -33.74
CA ARG A 212 -2.18 -7.10 -34.91
C ARG A 212 -3.70 -7.13 -34.79
N LEU A 213 -4.29 -6.07 -34.24
CA LEU A 213 -5.72 -5.97 -34.02
C LEU A 213 -6.48 -5.44 -35.24
N ASN A 214 -7.68 -5.98 -35.45
CA ASN A 214 -8.65 -5.41 -36.38
C ASN A 214 -9.23 -4.10 -35.83
N PRO A 215 -9.66 -3.14 -36.68
CA PRO A 215 -10.25 -1.86 -36.24
C PRO A 215 -11.46 -1.97 -35.28
N SER A 216 -12.16 -3.10 -35.24
CA SER A 216 -13.27 -3.36 -34.33
C SER A 216 -12.84 -3.93 -32.96
N ALA A 217 -11.55 -4.19 -32.74
CA ALA A 217 -11.03 -4.83 -31.52
C ALA A 217 -10.35 -3.84 -30.54
N TYR A 218 -10.35 -2.54 -30.87
CA TYR A 218 -9.82 -1.45 -30.06
C TYR A 218 -10.66 -0.17 -30.26
N ASN A 219 -10.48 0.82 -29.39
CA ASN A 219 -11.04 2.17 -29.57
C ASN A 219 -9.92 3.21 -29.38
N LEU A 220 -9.63 3.99 -30.42
CA LEU A 220 -8.54 4.98 -30.47
C LEU A 220 -9.13 6.40 -30.56
N GLY A 221 -8.72 7.29 -29.64
CA GLY A 221 -9.08 8.71 -29.66
C GLY A 221 -7.84 9.58 -29.84
N THR A 222 -7.80 10.37 -30.92
CA THR A 222 -6.68 11.26 -31.29
C THR A 222 -7.12 12.73 -31.24
N GLN A 223 -7.04 13.34 -30.06
CA GLN A 223 -7.49 14.73 -29.84
C GLN A 223 -6.35 15.75 -30.03
N GLN A 224 -5.10 15.37 -29.72
CA GLN A 224 -3.90 16.24 -29.79
C GLN A 224 -4.08 17.58 -29.06
N THR A 225 -4.80 17.55 -27.94
CA THR A 225 -5.20 18.72 -27.15
C THR A 225 -4.03 19.51 -26.56
N LEU A 226 -2.87 18.89 -26.36
CA LEU A 226 -1.67 19.55 -25.81
C LEU A 226 -0.82 20.19 -26.91
N LEU A 227 -0.62 21.50 -26.80
CA LEU A 227 0.10 22.32 -27.77
C LEU A 227 1.54 22.61 -27.30
N GLN A 228 2.46 22.75 -28.25
CA GLN A 228 3.82 23.22 -27.93
C GLN A 228 3.75 24.73 -27.69
N ALA A 229 4.38 25.21 -26.61
CA ALA A 229 4.71 26.62 -26.54
C ALA A 229 5.71 26.94 -27.66
N VAL A 230 5.31 27.81 -28.59
CA VAL A 230 6.25 28.47 -29.50
C VAL A 230 6.95 29.59 -28.72
N ASP A 231 8.26 29.73 -28.87
CA ASP A 231 9.05 30.76 -28.18
C ASP A 231 8.53 32.16 -28.55
N SER A 232 7.70 32.73 -27.67
CA SER A 232 7.22 34.10 -27.76
C SER A 232 8.13 35.04 -26.96
N ASP A 233 9.44 34.99 -27.24
CA ASP A 233 10.45 35.88 -26.69
C ASP A 233 11.35 36.46 -27.81
N LEU A 234 10.73 37.35 -28.59
CA LEU A 234 11.46 38.43 -29.29
C LEU A 234 10.99 39.75 -28.70
N CYS A 235 11.58 40.10 -27.56
CA CYS A 235 11.46 41.44 -27.01
C CYS A 235 12.17 42.47 -27.91
N ASP A 236 11.48 43.60 -28.10
CA ASP A 236 12.03 44.95 -28.27
C ASP A 236 13.35 45.12 -29.07
N THR A 237 13.23 45.39 -30.37
CA THR A 237 14.12 46.35 -31.03
C THR A 237 13.30 47.34 -31.87
N GLY A 238 13.15 48.55 -31.36
CA GLY A 238 12.50 49.63 -32.09
C GLY A 238 13.27 50.05 -33.36
N LEU A 239 12.72 49.73 -34.54
CA LEU A 239 13.07 50.33 -35.82
C LEU A 239 11.78 50.67 -36.59
N GLN A 240 11.71 51.89 -37.13
CA GLN A 240 10.50 52.42 -37.78
C GLN A 240 10.27 51.84 -39.18
N PRO A 241 9.02 51.78 -39.67
CA PRO A 241 8.70 51.17 -40.95
C PRO A 241 9.15 52.04 -42.14
N VAL A 242 9.84 51.43 -43.10
CA VAL A 242 10.17 52.06 -44.39
C VAL A 242 9.92 51.06 -45.53
N GLY A 243 8.92 51.35 -46.36
CA GLY A 243 8.88 50.99 -47.79
C GLY A 243 8.54 49.55 -48.20
N GLU A 244 7.31 49.37 -48.73
CA GLU A 244 7.09 48.51 -49.91
C GLU A 244 7.71 49.15 -51.18
N PRO A 245 7.76 48.50 -52.38
CA PRO A 245 7.45 47.10 -52.74
C PRO A 245 8.55 46.41 -53.59
N GLY A 246 8.37 45.12 -53.93
CA GLY A 246 9.19 44.41 -54.93
C GLY A 246 8.55 43.12 -55.46
N ILE A 247 8.52 42.94 -56.79
CA ILE A 247 7.75 41.89 -57.52
C ILE A 247 8.69 40.82 -58.14
N LEU A 248 8.31 39.54 -58.01
CA LEU A 248 8.47 38.32 -58.89
C LEU A 248 9.65 38.21 -59.91
N PRO A 249 10.12 37.00 -60.34
CA PRO A 249 9.33 35.76 -60.49
C PRO A 249 10.00 34.38 -60.24
N ASP A 250 9.11 33.39 -60.08
CA ASP A 250 9.06 32.01 -60.62
C ASP A 250 10.34 31.24 -61.04
N ALA A 251 10.49 30.02 -60.48
CA ALA A 251 11.28 28.92 -61.05
C ALA A 251 10.74 27.55 -60.56
N GLY A 252 10.55 26.61 -61.50
CA GLY A 252 9.84 25.34 -61.28
C GLY A 252 10.63 24.19 -60.61
N PRO A 253 10.07 22.95 -60.63
CA PRO A 253 10.40 21.92 -59.66
C PRO A 253 11.52 20.94 -60.09
N ASN A 254 12.45 20.66 -59.16
CA ASN A 254 13.11 19.37 -58.88
C ASN A 254 14.41 19.59 -58.09
N ALA A 255 14.60 18.86 -56.97
CA ALA A 255 15.84 18.15 -56.62
C ALA A 255 15.86 17.65 -55.15
N SER A 256 15.73 16.33 -55.01
CA SER A 256 16.64 15.46 -54.23
C SER A 256 17.24 15.94 -52.91
N THR A 257 16.74 15.36 -51.82
CA THR A 257 17.45 15.24 -50.53
C THR A 257 18.79 14.50 -50.69
N PRO A 258 19.92 15.00 -50.18
CA PRO A 258 21.18 14.25 -50.14
C PRO A 258 21.17 13.20 -49.01
N PRO A 259 21.81 12.02 -49.20
CA PRO A 259 21.81 10.94 -48.22
C PRO A 259 22.83 11.13 -47.09
N PHE A 260 22.57 10.47 -45.95
CA PHE A 260 23.52 10.36 -44.83
C PHE A 260 24.80 9.59 -45.20
N PRO A 261 25.95 9.90 -44.56
CA PRO A 261 27.18 9.13 -44.74
C PRO A 261 27.08 7.72 -44.12
N PRO A 262 27.77 6.71 -44.68
CA PRO A 262 27.67 5.32 -44.25
C PRO A 262 28.44 5.02 -42.96
N GLN A 263 27.90 4.09 -42.17
CA GLN A 263 28.62 3.50 -41.03
C GLN A 263 29.77 2.59 -41.50
N ALA A 264 30.89 2.64 -40.79
CA ALA A 264 32.05 1.79 -41.07
C ALA A 264 31.85 0.34 -40.56
N PRO A 265 32.43 -0.68 -41.22
CA PRO A 265 32.13 -2.08 -40.93
C PRO A 265 32.89 -2.64 -39.70
N HIS A 266 32.25 -3.57 -39.00
CA HIS A 266 32.90 -4.40 -37.98
C HIS A 266 33.91 -5.39 -38.61
N PRO A 267 35.08 -5.63 -38.00
CA PRO A 267 36.01 -6.66 -38.45
C PRO A 267 35.55 -8.06 -38.03
N ALA A 268 35.61 -9.01 -38.97
CA ALA A 268 35.35 -10.43 -38.70
C ALA A 268 36.60 -11.12 -38.10
N GLY A 269 36.40 -12.03 -37.15
CA GLY A 269 37.48 -12.75 -36.45
C GLY A 269 37.08 -14.10 -35.88
N SER A 270 37.15 -15.13 -36.73
CA SER A 270 37.42 -16.56 -36.44
C SER A 270 36.99 -17.18 -35.10
N MET A 271 35.99 -18.08 -35.14
CA MET A 271 35.74 -19.07 -34.09
C MET A 271 36.69 -20.29 -34.18
N PRO A 272 37.12 -20.87 -33.06
CA PRO A 272 37.55 -22.27 -33.00
C PRO A 272 36.34 -23.22 -32.80
N ALA A 273 36.43 -24.44 -33.34
CA ALA A 273 35.36 -25.43 -33.33
C ALA A 273 35.22 -26.20 -31.99
N PRO A 274 34.01 -26.67 -31.62
CA PRO A 274 33.81 -27.55 -30.47
C PRO A 274 34.11 -29.02 -30.82
N PRO A 275 34.63 -29.84 -29.88
CA PRO A 275 34.78 -31.28 -30.09
C PRO A 275 33.44 -32.01 -30.02
N THR A 276 33.26 -33.01 -30.88
CA THR A 276 32.07 -33.86 -30.96
C THR A 276 32.26 -35.16 -30.15
N GLY A 277 31.19 -35.63 -29.48
CA GLY A 277 31.23 -36.89 -28.75
C GLY A 277 30.08 -37.14 -27.76
N SER A 278 28.96 -37.66 -28.29
CA SER A 278 28.14 -38.79 -27.76
C SER A 278 28.13 -39.10 -26.24
N LYS A 279 26.99 -39.35 -25.56
CA LYS A 279 25.67 -39.89 -25.98
C LYS A 279 24.56 -39.50 -24.94
N PRO A 280 23.26 -39.71 -25.22
CA PRO A 280 22.16 -39.09 -24.48
C PRO A 280 21.54 -39.95 -23.35
N VAL A 281 20.82 -39.29 -22.43
CA VAL A 281 19.81 -39.91 -21.55
C VAL A 281 18.50 -39.11 -21.68
N SER A 282 17.40 -39.81 -21.94
CA SER A 282 16.04 -39.24 -22.07
C SER A 282 15.26 -39.35 -20.75
N PRO A 283 14.24 -38.50 -20.50
CA PRO A 283 13.52 -38.45 -19.23
C PRO A 283 12.33 -39.42 -19.16
N PRO A 284 11.86 -39.78 -17.95
CA PRO A 284 10.53 -40.37 -17.74
C PRO A 284 9.44 -39.32 -17.38
N PRO A 285 8.13 -39.64 -17.53
CA PRO A 285 7.03 -38.66 -17.53
C PRO A 285 6.13 -38.66 -16.28
N CYS A 286 5.12 -37.78 -16.25
CA CYS A 286 4.09 -37.71 -15.21
C CYS A 286 2.90 -38.68 -15.42
N ALA A 287 2.54 -39.45 -14.36
CA ALA A 287 1.19 -39.80 -13.86
C ALA A 287 0.11 -40.45 -14.81
N PRO A 288 -1.09 -40.89 -14.35
CA PRO A 288 -1.57 -41.46 -13.06
C PRO A 288 -2.36 -42.81 -13.21
N LYS A 289 -2.85 -43.42 -12.09
CA LYS A 289 -4.18 -44.13 -11.87
C LYS A 289 -4.16 -45.23 -10.76
N ILE A 290 -5.05 -45.18 -9.73
CA ILE A 290 -6.28 -46.02 -9.46
C ILE A 290 -5.99 -47.52 -9.14
N CYS A 291 -6.50 -48.21 -8.10
CA CYS A 291 -7.43 -47.93 -6.96
C CYS A 291 -7.25 -48.99 -5.82
N ASP A 292 -7.46 -48.68 -4.52
CA ASP A 292 -8.65 -48.93 -3.64
C ASP A 292 -8.63 -50.23 -2.76
N THR A 293 -9.14 -50.09 -1.52
CA THR A 293 -9.23 -51.01 -0.34
C THR A 293 -7.94 -51.24 0.49
N GLY A 294 -7.99 -51.46 1.83
CA GLY A 294 -9.10 -51.30 2.79
C GLY A 294 -8.85 -51.86 4.22
N LEU A 295 -9.50 -51.27 5.25
CA LEU A 295 -9.69 -51.71 6.66
C LEU A 295 -8.48 -51.86 7.64
N GLN A 296 -8.80 -51.59 8.92
CA GLN A 296 -8.00 -51.63 10.18
C GLN A 296 -8.54 -52.76 11.12
N PRO A 297 -8.13 -52.92 12.41
CA PRO A 297 -6.79 -52.89 13.04
C PRO A 297 -6.51 -54.03 14.08
N VAL A 298 -5.23 -54.30 14.40
CA VAL A 298 -4.71 -55.03 15.59
C VAL A 298 -3.24 -54.55 15.82
N GLY A 299 -2.60 -54.46 16.99
CA GLY A 299 -2.95 -54.65 18.42
C GLY A 299 -1.74 -54.27 19.33
N GLU A 300 -1.73 -54.66 20.62
CA GLU A 300 -0.67 -54.32 21.61
C GLU A 300 0.57 -55.26 21.60
N PRO A 301 1.75 -54.81 22.09
CA PRO A 301 2.94 -55.65 22.34
C PRO A 301 3.10 -56.08 23.82
N GLY A 302 3.73 -57.25 24.07
CA GLY A 302 3.91 -57.82 25.41
C GLY A 302 5.36 -57.98 25.91
N ILE A 303 5.61 -57.52 27.14
CA ILE A 303 6.17 -58.26 28.30
C ILE A 303 7.58 -58.94 28.22
N LEU A 304 8.57 -58.33 28.92
CA LEU A 304 9.51 -58.85 29.98
C LEU A 304 10.38 -60.13 29.73
N PRO A 305 11.36 -60.60 30.58
CA PRO A 305 11.69 -60.37 32.03
C PRO A 305 13.19 -60.07 32.35
N GLY A 306 13.75 -60.05 33.58
CA GLY A 306 13.31 -60.27 34.99
C GLY A 306 14.31 -59.56 35.97
N THR A 307 14.42 -59.76 37.29
CA THR A 307 14.00 -60.81 38.26
C THR A 307 14.06 -60.33 39.74
N ASN A 308 13.11 -60.76 40.59
CA ASN A 308 13.13 -61.17 42.04
C ASN A 308 13.93 -60.35 43.13
N VAL A 309 13.62 -60.30 44.45
CA VAL A 309 12.90 -61.19 45.41
C VAL A 309 12.18 -60.37 46.53
N SER A 310 10.93 -60.74 46.85
CA SER A 310 10.22 -60.95 48.17
C SER A 310 10.81 -60.41 49.52
N THR A 311 10.04 -60.10 50.60
CA THR A 311 8.87 -60.83 51.18
C THR A 311 8.01 -60.00 52.19
N THR A 312 6.68 -59.99 51.98
CA THR A 312 5.51 -60.19 52.92
C THR A 312 5.05 -59.24 54.06
N ALA A 313 3.71 -59.18 54.25
CA ALA A 313 2.88 -58.29 55.11
C ALA A 313 2.38 -58.96 56.44
N PRO A 314 1.43 -58.43 57.29
CA PRO A 314 0.03 -58.01 56.99
C PRO A 314 -0.49 -56.80 57.88
N PRO A 315 -1.78 -56.61 58.30
CA PRO A 315 -2.56 -55.43 57.87
C PRO A 315 -3.25 -54.62 59.05
N PRO A 316 -4.50 -54.04 59.01
CA PRO A 316 -4.70 -52.61 59.33
C PRO A 316 -5.64 -52.26 60.51
N HIS A 317 -5.44 -51.11 61.17
CA HIS A 317 -6.44 -50.53 62.11
C HIS A 317 -6.40 -48.98 62.19
N THR A 318 -7.55 -48.37 62.49
CA THR A 318 -7.79 -46.97 62.91
C THR A 318 -8.59 -47.00 64.25
N PRO A 319 -8.89 -45.90 64.99
CA PRO A 319 -8.50 -44.46 64.87
C PRO A 319 -8.10 -43.72 66.20
N ARG A 320 -7.43 -42.54 66.08
CA ARG A 320 -7.42 -41.35 67.01
C ARG A 320 -6.89 -41.52 68.48
N PRO A 321 -6.63 -40.43 69.27
CA PRO A 321 -6.70 -38.97 68.99
C PRO A 321 -5.46 -38.11 69.37
N ALA A 322 -5.51 -36.83 68.95
CA ALA A 322 -4.99 -35.60 69.59
C ALA A 322 -3.51 -35.48 70.06
N GLY A 323 -2.77 -34.58 69.40
CA GLY A 323 -1.53 -33.97 69.88
C GLY A 323 -1.20 -32.73 69.06
N SER A 324 -1.44 -31.53 69.61
CA SER A 324 -1.37 -30.26 68.88
C SER A 324 0.05 -29.68 68.80
N MET A 325 0.48 -29.28 67.61
CA MET A 325 1.55 -28.29 67.41
C MET A 325 1.07 -27.15 66.49
N PRO A 326 1.64 -25.94 66.60
CA PRO A 326 1.07 -24.75 65.95
C PRO A 326 1.25 -24.78 64.44
N ALA A 327 0.23 -24.34 63.70
CA ALA A 327 0.40 -24.02 62.29
C ALA A 327 1.35 -22.82 62.12
N PRO A 328 2.14 -22.76 61.03
CA PRO A 328 2.83 -21.53 60.65
C PRO A 328 1.79 -20.43 60.40
N PRO A 329 2.13 -19.14 60.59
CA PRO A 329 1.17 -18.06 60.44
C PRO A 329 0.62 -18.04 59.01
N THR A 330 -0.68 -18.28 58.86
CA THR A 330 -1.43 -18.07 57.62
C THR A 330 -1.64 -16.57 57.40
N GLY A 331 -0.52 -15.84 57.26
CA GLY A 331 -0.49 -14.53 56.64
C GLY A 331 -0.82 -14.72 55.17
N SER A 332 -2.11 -14.69 54.84
CA SER A 332 -2.55 -14.48 53.47
C SER A 332 -1.91 -13.18 52.99
N LYS A 333 -0.93 -13.27 52.09
CA LYS A 333 -0.47 -12.11 51.31
C LYS A 333 -1.74 -11.44 50.77
N PRO A 334 -1.90 -10.11 50.87
CA PRO A 334 -2.99 -9.47 50.16
C PRO A 334 -2.85 -9.85 48.69
N VAL A 335 -3.88 -10.48 48.13
CA VAL A 335 -3.97 -10.69 46.69
C VAL A 335 -3.89 -9.29 46.11
N SER A 336 -2.82 -9.01 45.34
CA SER A 336 -2.65 -7.72 44.70
C SER A 336 -3.90 -7.48 43.87
N GLN A 337 -4.70 -6.48 44.27
CA GLN A 337 -5.94 -6.20 43.55
C GLN A 337 -5.53 -5.70 42.16
N VAL A 338 -5.89 -6.50 41.16
CA VAL A 338 -5.73 -6.14 39.74
C VAL A 338 -6.29 -4.73 39.56
N PRO A 339 -5.47 -3.73 39.17
CA PRO A 339 -5.92 -2.35 39.11
C PRO A 339 -7.07 -2.23 38.11
N THR A 340 -8.24 -1.81 38.58
CA THR A 340 -9.43 -1.68 37.73
C THR A 340 -9.45 -0.32 37.04
N PHE A 341 -9.78 -0.32 35.75
CA PHE A 341 -9.85 0.88 34.92
C PHE A 341 -11.01 0.78 33.91
N PRO A 342 -11.53 1.89 33.38
CA PRO A 342 -12.58 1.85 32.37
C PRO A 342 -12.09 1.14 31.09
N LEU A 343 -12.79 0.08 30.69
CA LEU A 343 -12.58 -0.55 29.39
C LEU A 343 -13.20 0.31 28.28
N CYS A 344 -12.66 0.23 27.08
CA CYS A 344 -13.27 0.84 25.90
C CYS A 344 -14.52 0.03 25.52
N HIS A 345 -15.55 0.70 24.99
CA HIS A 345 -16.72 0.02 24.45
C HIS A 345 -17.11 0.64 23.12
N ILE A 346 -17.00 -0.14 22.05
CA ILE A 346 -17.34 0.25 20.69
C ILE A 346 -18.51 -0.61 20.24
N GLY A 347 -19.66 0.02 19.98
CA GLY A 347 -20.89 -0.68 19.63
C GLY A 347 -22.08 0.24 19.48
N ASP A 348 -23.23 -0.35 19.15
CA ASP A 348 -24.52 0.32 19.04
C ASP A 348 -24.88 0.99 20.39
N HIS A 349 -25.13 2.30 20.37
CA HIS A 349 -25.52 3.04 21.57
C HIS A 349 -26.37 4.26 21.23
N GLY A 350 -27.49 4.45 21.94
CA GLY A 350 -28.44 5.52 21.65
C GLY A 350 -28.99 5.43 20.21
N SER A 351 -28.63 6.40 19.36
CA SER A 351 -28.97 6.41 17.93
C SER A 351 -27.82 6.02 17.00
N TRP A 352 -26.65 5.66 17.55
CA TRP A 352 -25.58 5.05 16.76
C TRP A 352 -25.91 3.59 16.52
N LYS A 353 -25.86 3.18 15.25
CA LYS A 353 -26.03 1.78 14.86
C LYS A 353 -25.15 1.41 13.68
N LYS A 354 -24.35 0.35 13.82
CA LYS A 354 -23.66 -0.28 12.68
C LYS A 354 -24.64 -1.20 11.95
N LEU A 355 -24.82 -0.99 10.66
CA LEU A 355 -25.58 -1.91 9.80
C LEU A 355 -24.63 -2.98 9.23
N PRO A 356 -25.16 -4.12 8.73
CA PRO A 356 -24.33 -5.14 8.10
C PRO A 356 -23.51 -4.56 6.94
N GLY A 357 -22.21 -4.85 6.91
CA GLY A 357 -21.28 -4.45 5.86
C GLY A 357 -20.72 -5.61 5.06
N GLU A 358 -19.82 -5.28 4.15
CA GLU A 358 -19.05 -6.21 3.32
C GLU A 358 -17.56 -6.18 3.70
N MET A 359 -16.98 -7.36 3.96
CA MET A 359 -15.53 -7.49 4.18
C MET A 359 -14.78 -7.43 2.85
N VAL A 360 -14.35 -6.24 2.45
CA VAL A 360 -13.64 -6.00 1.18
C VAL A 360 -12.16 -6.42 1.22
N TYR A 361 -11.57 -6.54 2.42
CA TYR A 361 -10.23 -7.12 2.60
C TYR A 361 -10.13 -7.87 3.94
N ASN A 362 -9.44 -9.01 3.95
CA ASN A 362 -9.24 -9.82 5.15
C ASN A 362 -7.79 -10.31 5.22
N GLY A 363 -6.90 -9.44 5.71
CA GLY A 363 -5.48 -9.73 5.93
C GLY A 363 -5.17 -10.13 7.37
N ARG A 364 -3.96 -10.62 7.62
CA ARG A 364 -3.49 -11.06 8.95
C ARG A 364 -3.45 -9.92 9.99
N TYR A 365 -3.02 -8.73 9.58
CA TYR A 365 -2.75 -7.59 10.47
C TYR A 365 -3.80 -6.47 10.40
N VAL A 366 -4.63 -6.48 9.35
CA VAL A 366 -5.71 -5.53 9.14
C VAL A 366 -6.78 -6.19 8.27
N GLN A 367 -8.04 -5.95 8.61
CA GLN A 367 -9.19 -6.32 7.81
C GLN A 367 -9.95 -5.03 7.46
N ILE A 368 -10.52 -4.92 6.27
CA ILE A 368 -11.26 -3.73 5.84
C ILE A 368 -12.71 -4.13 5.56
N GLU A 369 -13.63 -3.42 6.21
CA GLU A 369 -15.08 -3.56 6.02
C GLU A 369 -15.66 -2.26 5.44
N GLU A 370 -16.48 -2.36 4.40
CA GLU A 370 -17.36 -1.26 3.99
C GLU A 370 -18.73 -1.50 4.63
N CYS A 371 -19.14 -0.62 5.56
CA CYS A 371 -20.35 -0.79 6.34
C CYS A 371 -21.15 0.52 6.49
N PRO A 372 -22.50 0.48 6.40
CA PRO A 372 -23.32 1.66 6.64
C PRO A 372 -23.57 1.91 8.13
N PHE A 373 -23.62 3.18 8.53
CA PHE A 373 -23.95 3.59 9.90
C PHE A 373 -25.20 4.48 9.95
N LEU A 374 -26.06 4.24 10.93
CA LEU A 374 -27.01 5.24 11.42
C LEU A 374 -26.34 6.04 12.54
N THR A 375 -26.61 7.35 12.58
CA THR A 375 -25.96 8.28 13.51
C THR A 375 -27.02 9.17 14.18
N PRO A 376 -26.73 9.83 15.31
CA PRO A 376 -27.65 10.79 15.93
C PRO A 376 -28.10 11.92 15.00
N ALA A 377 -27.23 12.36 14.08
CA ALA A 377 -27.55 13.38 13.08
C ALA A 377 -28.32 12.82 11.86
N ARG A 378 -28.30 11.50 11.65
CA ARG A 378 -28.93 10.80 10.52
C ARG A 378 -29.52 9.46 11.01
N PRO A 379 -30.59 9.48 11.83
CA PRO A 379 -31.12 8.28 12.47
C PRO A 379 -31.86 7.33 11.51
N THR A 380 -32.20 7.79 10.31
CA THR A 380 -32.95 7.05 9.28
C THR A 380 -32.23 6.94 7.94
N THR A 381 -31.10 7.64 7.77
CA THR A 381 -30.36 7.71 6.51
C THR A 381 -28.96 7.16 6.73
N PRO A 382 -28.65 5.94 6.27
CA PRO A 382 -27.33 5.35 6.43
C PRO A 382 -26.22 6.21 5.82
N VAL A 383 -25.03 6.10 6.40
CA VAL A 383 -23.79 6.67 5.88
C VAL A 383 -22.81 5.53 5.69
N ASP A 384 -22.46 5.23 4.45
CA ASP A 384 -21.44 4.24 4.13
C ASP A 384 -20.06 4.73 4.59
N TRP A 385 -19.33 3.86 5.28
CA TRP A 385 -17.99 4.16 5.78
C TRP A 385 -17.08 2.95 5.67
N THR A 386 -15.79 3.20 5.45
CA THR A 386 -14.76 2.16 5.45
C THR A 386 -14.15 2.06 6.84
N VAL A 387 -14.17 0.87 7.43
CA VAL A 387 -13.61 0.56 8.75
C VAL A 387 -12.44 -0.40 8.60
N ALA A 388 -11.27 0.00 9.08
CA ALA A 388 -10.14 -0.88 9.29
C ALA A 388 -10.21 -1.51 10.69
N HIS A 389 -10.36 -2.83 10.72
CA HIS A 389 -10.30 -3.64 11.92
C HIS A 389 -8.85 -4.05 12.19
N ARG A 390 -8.36 -3.71 13.38
CA ARG A 390 -7.07 -4.10 13.95
C ARG A 390 -7.30 -4.45 15.43
N LYS A 391 -6.42 -5.26 16.01
CA LYS A 391 -6.46 -5.54 17.45
C LYS A 391 -6.19 -4.27 18.25
N SER A 392 -6.87 -4.13 19.37
CA SER A 392 -6.56 -3.15 20.41
C SER A 392 -5.17 -3.44 21.00
N ALA A 393 -4.54 -2.43 21.58
CA ALA A 393 -3.18 -2.54 22.10
C ALA A 393 -3.04 -1.94 23.51
N ILE A 394 -1.89 -2.18 24.14
CA ILE A 394 -1.41 -1.42 25.29
C ILE A 394 -0.22 -0.56 24.86
N ALA A 395 0.03 0.52 25.61
CA ALA A 395 1.31 1.22 25.61
C ALA A 395 1.66 1.61 27.06
N VAL A 396 2.90 1.38 27.47
CA VAL A 396 3.36 1.60 28.85
C VAL A 396 4.59 2.49 28.86
N ALA A 397 4.56 3.56 29.66
CA ALA A 397 5.73 4.37 29.98
C ALA A 397 6.47 3.74 31.19
N PRO A 398 7.65 3.11 30.99
CA PRO A 398 8.42 2.53 32.09
C PRO A 398 9.25 3.64 32.75
N ILE A 399 9.22 3.70 34.08
CA ILE A 399 9.92 4.72 34.87
C ILE A 399 10.82 4.03 35.89
N THR A 400 12.12 4.26 35.82
CA THR A 400 13.11 3.70 36.77
C THR A 400 12.94 4.27 38.19
N GLU A 401 13.64 3.69 39.17
CA GLU A 401 13.64 4.18 40.57
C GLU A 401 14.17 5.62 40.70
N ASP A 402 15.13 6.01 39.85
CA ASP A 402 15.68 7.37 39.79
C ASP A 402 14.93 8.32 38.83
N GLY A 403 13.80 7.88 38.26
CA GLY A 403 12.87 8.74 37.52
C GLY A 403 13.17 8.93 36.03
N HIS A 404 14.06 8.14 35.44
CA HIS A 404 14.26 8.09 33.99
C HIS A 404 13.14 7.28 33.32
N PHE A 405 12.77 7.71 32.11
CA PHE A 405 11.92 6.95 31.21
C PHE A 405 12.77 6.00 30.35
N ILE A 406 12.20 4.86 29.99
CA ILE A 406 12.82 3.88 29.09
C ILE A 406 12.12 3.94 27.73
N LEU A 407 12.87 4.29 26.68
CA LEU A 407 12.42 4.27 25.29
C LEU A 407 13.09 3.15 24.51
N ILE A 408 12.38 2.60 23.52
CA ILE A 408 12.88 1.60 22.56
C ILE A 408 13.01 2.24 21.17
N HIS A 409 13.97 1.78 20.38
CA HIS A 409 14.16 2.22 18.99
C HIS A 409 13.67 1.12 18.02
N GLN A 410 12.40 1.19 17.60
CA GLN A 410 11.71 0.11 16.88
C GLN A 410 11.57 0.41 15.38
N GLU A 411 11.79 -0.59 14.52
CA GLU A 411 11.58 -0.46 13.07
C GLU A 411 10.09 -0.42 12.70
N ARG A 412 9.65 0.68 12.07
CA ARG A 412 8.28 0.84 11.54
C ARG A 412 8.29 0.80 10.01
N LEU A 413 8.20 -0.42 9.47
CA LEU A 413 8.21 -0.70 8.02
C LEU A 413 7.29 0.22 7.18
N PRO A 414 6.04 0.55 7.57
CA PRO A 414 5.15 1.39 6.75
C PRO A 414 5.65 2.83 6.54
N VAL A 415 6.50 3.34 7.43
CA VAL A 415 7.13 4.67 7.31
C VAL A 415 8.62 4.60 6.98
N MET A 416 9.18 3.39 6.86
CA MET A 416 10.59 3.10 6.53
C MET A 416 11.58 3.84 7.44
N ARG A 417 11.30 3.85 8.74
CA ARG A 417 12.13 4.48 9.79
C ARG A 417 12.17 3.60 11.03
N SER A 418 13.26 3.74 11.78
CA SER A 418 13.27 3.40 13.20
C SER A 418 12.81 4.63 13.99
N LEU A 419 11.95 4.43 15.00
CA LEU A 419 11.38 5.51 15.82
C LEU A 419 11.64 5.26 17.30
N TRP A 420 11.86 6.33 18.06
CA TRP A 420 11.86 6.28 19.53
C TRP A 420 10.43 6.20 20.05
N GLU A 421 10.08 5.06 20.64
CA GLU A 421 8.73 4.78 21.14
C GLU A 421 8.78 4.29 22.60
N PHE A 422 7.65 4.39 23.31
CA PHE A 422 7.42 3.61 24.53
C PHE A 422 6.97 2.18 24.17
N PRO A 423 7.32 1.15 24.98
CA PRO A 423 6.86 -0.22 24.77
C PRO A 423 5.34 -0.33 24.62
N ALA A 424 4.90 -1.06 23.59
CA ALA A 424 3.51 -1.14 23.16
C ALA A 424 3.25 -2.38 22.31
N GLY A 425 2.08 -3.01 22.49
CA GLY A 425 1.73 -4.14 21.65
C GLY A 425 0.32 -4.69 21.83
N GLN A 426 -0.03 -5.67 20.99
CA GLN A 426 -1.41 -6.05 20.71
C GLN A 426 -1.98 -7.00 21.76
N ILE A 427 -3.28 -6.83 22.02
CA ILE A 427 -4.05 -7.72 22.89
C ILE A 427 -4.59 -8.86 22.01
N ASP A 428 -4.08 -10.07 22.21
CA ASP A 428 -4.45 -11.26 21.43
C ASP A 428 -5.76 -11.92 21.88
N GLU A 429 -6.15 -11.71 23.13
CA GLU A 429 -7.32 -12.32 23.78
C GLU A 429 -8.49 -11.33 23.90
N ALA A 430 -9.56 -11.73 24.60
CA ALA A 430 -10.67 -10.83 24.92
C ALA A 430 -10.21 -9.70 25.86
N GLU A 431 -10.70 -8.48 25.63
CA GLU A 431 -10.38 -7.30 26.45
C GLU A 431 -10.95 -7.43 27.88
N THR A 432 -10.11 -7.97 28.77
CA THR A 432 -10.32 -8.05 30.22
C THR A 432 -9.17 -7.36 30.94
N HIS A 433 -9.37 -6.95 32.20
CA HIS A 433 -8.29 -6.33 32.99
C HIS A 433 -7.07 -7.24 33.09
N GLU A 434 -7.31 -8.54 33.28
CA GLU A 434 -6.28 -9.58 33.35
C GLU A 434 -5.51 -9.71 32.03
N ALA A 435 -6.19 -9.81 30.88
CA ALA A 435 -5.53 -9.93 29.58
C ALA A 435 -4.73 -8.68 29.22
N ILE A 436 -5.29 -7.48 29.47
CA ILE A 436 -4.62 -6.20 29.21
C ILE A 436 -3.34 -6.06 30.04
N LEU A 437 -3.40 -6.42 31.33
CA LEU A 437 -2.22 -6.34 32.22
C LEU A 437 -1.21 -7.47 31.92
N HIS A 438 -1.67 -8.64 31.48
CA HIS A 438 -0.79 -9.69 30.98
C HIS A 438 0.00 -9.23 29.73
N THR A 439 -0.67 -8.63 28.74
CA THR A 439 0.01 -8.02 27.58
C THR A 439 0.99 -6.94 28.04
N LEU A 440 0.60 -6.05 28.97
CA LEU A 440 1.52 -5.02 29.49
C LEU A 440 2.79 -5.63 30.10
N HIS A 441 2.65 -6.64 30.96
CA HIS A 441 3.81 -7.30 31.55
C HIS A 441 4.67 -8.02 30.50
N ARG A 442 4.05 -8.60 29.47
CA ARG A 442 4.77 -9.25 28.37
C ARG A 442 5.57 -8.24 27.54
N GLU A 443 4.95 -7.18 27.03
CA GLU A 443 5.67 -6.19 26.18
C GLU A 443 6.75 -5.43 26.98
N LEU A 444 6.51 -5.16 28.27
CA LEU A 444 7.52 -4.52 29.13
C LEU A 444 8.81 -5.37 29.21
N ASP A 445 8.67 -6.70 29.32
CA ASP A 445 9.80 -7.64 29.35
C ASP A 445 10.38 -7.89 27.95
N GLU A 446 9.54 -8.22 26.97
CA GLU A 446 9.97 -8.59 25.60
C GLU A 446 10.58 -7.40 24.84
N GLU A 447 9.97 -6.22 24.88
CA GLU A 447 10.44 -5.06 24.09
C GLU A 447 11.53 -4.23 24.79
N SER A 448 11.49 -4.11 26.12
CA SER A 448 12.45 -3.27 26.86
C SER A 448 13.33 -4.02 27.86
N GLY A 449 13.17 -5.34 28.00
CA GLY A 449 13.93 -6.15 28.96
C GLY A 449 13.67 -5.76 30.42
N CYS A 450 12.51 -5.18 30.72
CA CYS A 450 12.23 -4.55 32.01
C CYS A 450 11.20 -5.34 32.84
N GLU A 451 11.44 -5.36 34.14
CA GLU A 451 10.51 -5.92 35.13
C GLU A 451 10.04 -4.84 36.12
N LEU A 452 8.80 -4.96 36.61
CA LEU A 452 8.27 -4.09 37.66
C LEU A 452 8.85 -4.51 39.01
N LEU A 453 9.49 -3.60 39.72
CA LEU A 453 10.15 -3.91 40.99
C LEU A 453 9.14 -4.31 42.08
N PRO A 454 9.56 -5.08 43.11
CA PRO A 454 8.70 -5.42 44.25
C PRO A 454 8.14 -4.18 44.95
N GLY A 455 6.81 -4.03 44.94
CA GLY A 455 6.12 -2.85 45.48
C GLY A 455 5.89 -1.73 44.46
N GLY A 456 6.35 -1.89 43.22
CA GLY A 456 6.01 -1.02 42.11
C GLY A 456 4.54 -1.09 41.73
N THR A 457 4.09 -0.05 41.03
CA THR A 457 2.70 0.21 40.69
C THR A 457 2.54 0.40 39.18
N ILE A 458 1.53 -0.24 38.61
CA ILE A 458 1.02 0.06 37.27
C ILE A 458 -0.13 1.06 37.41
N THR A 459 0.00 2.25 36.80
CA THR A 459 -1.01 3.31 36.89
C THR A 459 -1.74 3.46 35.55
N PRO A 460 -3.06 3.20 35.47
CA PRO A 460 -3.82 3.39 34.25
C PRO A 460 -4.03 4.89 33.94
N LEU A 461 -3.62 5.30 32.75
CA LEU A 461 -3.78 6.64 32.20
C LEU A 461 -5.06 6.80 31.34
N GLY A 462 -5.78 5.69 31.12
CA GLY A 462 -7.01 5.61 30.33
C GLY A 462 -6.74 4.95 28.98
N TRP A 463 -7.52 5.29 27.96
CA TRP A 463 -7.30 4.84 26.59
C TRP A 463 -7.47 6.00 25.60
N PHE A 464 -7.08 5.78 24.34
CA PHE A 464 -7.32 6.69 23.22
C PHE A 464 -7.47 5.93 21.89
N PHE A 465 -8.04 6.58 20.88
CA PHE A 465 -8.13 6.05 19.52
C PHE A 465 -6.91 6.49 18.70
N GLY A 466 -6.20 5.54 18.09
CA GLY A 466 -5.01 5.85 17.27
C GLY A 466 -5.36 6.58 15.96
N SER A 467 -6.48 6.22 15.32
CA SER A 467 -6.98 6.94 14.15
C SER A 467 -8.51 6.79 13.98
N GLN A 468 -9.26 7.54 14.80
CA GLN A 468 -10.73 7.50 14.89
C GLN A 468 -11.48 7.83 13.58
N GLY A 469 -10.79 8.30 12.53
CA GLY A 469 -11.39 8.56 11.22
C GLY A 469 -11.74 7.29 10.43
N PHE A 470 -11.08 6.17 10.70
CA PHE A 470 -11.29 4.94 9.92
C PHE A 470 -11.03 3.63 10.69
N THR A 471 -10.45 3.62 11.90
CA THR A 471 -10.26 2.39 12.68
C THR A 471 -10.93 2.44 14.05
N GLN A 472 -11.31 1.26 14.54
CA GLN A 472 -11.81 1.01 15.90
C GLN A 472 -10.67 0.65 16.87
N GLU A 473 -9.42 0.56 16.37
CA GLU A 473 -8.21 0.40 17.17
C GLU A 473 -8.10 1.48 18.24
N HIS A 474 -7.97 1.03 19.47
CA HIS A 474 -7.71 1.88 20.62
C HIS A 474 -6.59 1.27 21.46
N VAL A 475 -5.90 2.14 22.20
CA VAL A 475 -4.71 1.78 22.97
C VAL A 475 -4.91 2.16 24.42
N TYR A 476 -4.75 1.18 25.31
CA TYR A 476 -4.77 1.38 26.76
C TYR A 476 -3.40 1.89 27.24
N LEU A 477 -3.41 2.98 27.98
CA LEU A 477 -2.22 3.74 28.36
C LEU A 477 -1.88 3.53 29.83
N PHE A 478 -0.60 3.28 30.14
CA PHE A 478 -0.13 3.01 31.49
C PHE A 478 1.21 3.69 31.80
N THR A 479 1.52 3.86 33.08
CA THR A 479 2.90 3.95 33.56
C THR A 479 3.23 2.74 34.42
N ALA A 480 4.48 2.31 34.43
CA ALA A 480 5.01 1.28 35.33
C ALA A 480 6.17 1.89 36.14
N HIS A 481 6.06 1.92 37.48
CA HIS A 481 7.07 2.55 38.33
C HIS A 481 7.17 1.94 39.74
N PRO A 482 8.38 1.71 40.29
CA PRO A 482 9.66 1.72 39.57
C PRO A 482 9.87 0.41 38.80
N VAL A 483 10.51 0.49 37.64
CA VAL A 483 10.99 -0.67 36.87
C VAL A 483 12.52 -0.77 36.94
N HIS A 484 13.05 -1.93 36.59
CA HIS A 484 14.47 -2.11 36.28
C HIS A 484 14.66 -2.91 35.00
N GLN A 485 15.68 -2.57 34.21
CA GLN A 485 16.10 -3.38 33.07
C GLN A 485 16.91 -4.58 33.59
N VAL A 486 16.38 -5.79 33.38
CA VAL A 486 17.01 -7.05 33.83
C VAL A 486 17.76 -7.77 32.71
N ARG A 487 17.45 -7.43 31.45
CA ARG A 487 18.00 -8.07 30.24
C ARG A 487 18.01 -7.10 29.05
N GLU A 488 18.69 -7.49 27.98
CA GLU A 488 18.51 -6.86 26.66
C GLU A 488 17.14 -7.24 26.08
N PRO A 489 16.52 -6.38 25.23
CA PRO A 489 15.27 -6.71 24.51
C PRO A 489 15.30 -8.06 23.82
N GLN A 490 14.15 -8.74 23.82
CA GLN A 490 13.91 -10.00 23.12
C GLN A 490 12.57 -9.96 22.38
N PRO A 491 12.39 -9.05 21.40
CA PRO A 491 11.17 -8.96 20.62
C PRO A 491 10.88 -10.29 19.90
N VAL A 492 9.59 -10.62 19.79
CA VAL A 492 9.14 -11.91 19.25
C VAL A 492 8.64 -11.75 17.82
N GLY A 493 9.15 -12.58 16.91
CA GLY A 493 8.66 -12.67 15.52
C GLY A 493 9.52 -11.89 14.52
N ASP A 494 8.86 -11.10 13.67
CA ASP A 494 9.50 -10.32 12.59
C ASP A 494 9.91 -8.89 13.03
N GLU A 495 9.76 -8.57 14.31
CA GLU A 495 10.00 -7.22 14.85
C GLU A 495 11.46 -6.98 15.21
N HIS A 496 11.99 -5.80 14.84
CA HIS A 496 13.34 -5.39 15.19
C HIS A 496 13.30 -4.18 16.13
N ILE A 497 13.82 -4.39 17.34
CA ILE A 497 14.14 -3.34 18.31
C ILE A 497 15.66 -3.25 18.34
N GLY A 498 16.18 -2.05 18.08
CA GLY A 498 17.62 -1.79 18.05
C GLY A 498 18.16 -1.48 19.45
N GLU A 499 18.04 -0.23 19.86
CA GLU A 499 18.62 0.31 21.09
C GLU A 499 17.55 0.70 22.13
N VAL A 500 17.91 0.58 23.40
CA VAL A 500 17.13 1.08 24.54
C VAL A 500 17.81 2.34 25.08
N ARG A 501 17.04 3.38 25.36
CA ARG A 501 17.56 4.67 25.86
C ARG A 501 16.85 5.09 27.13
N LEU A 502 17.65 5.35 28.16
CA LEU A 502 17.22 6.08 29.35
C LEU A 502 17.15 7.57 29.02
N VAL A 503 16.02 8.22 29.30
CA VAL A 503 15.83 9.66 29.11
C VAL A 503 15.23 10.29 30.36
N THR A 504 15.74 11.45 30.76
CA THR A 504 15.16 12.23 31.85
C THR A 504 13.79 12.82 31.44
N PRO A 505 12.95 13.22 32.41
CA PRO A 505 11.75 14.03 32.15
C PRO A 505 12.01 15.28 31.29
N ALA A 506 13.19 15.90 31.42
CA ALA A 506 13.56 17.08 30.64
C ALA A 506 13.92 16.72 29.19
N GLU A 507 14.69 15.65 28.98
CA GLU A 507 15.04 15.17 27.64
C GLU A 507 13.80 14.69 26.88
N LEU A 508 12.90 13.93 27.52
CA LEU A 508 11.66 13.50 26.86
C LEU A 508 10.78 14.69 26.42
N ARG A 509 10.73 15.76 27.23
CA ARG A 509 10.06 17.01 26.85
C ARG A 509 10.73 17.67 25.63
N GLU A 510 12.06 17.68 25.57
CA GLU A 510 12.81 18.24 24.44
C GLU A 510 12.66 17.40 23.16
N MET A 511 12.71 16.06 23.27
CA MET A 511 12.49 15.13 22.15
C MET A 511 11.08 15.28 21.55
N VAL A 512 10.07 15.53 22.39
CA VAL A 512 8.70 15.86 21.93
C VAL A 512 8.64 17.25 21.30
N ALA A 513 9.30 18.27 21.89
CA ALA A 513 9.28 19.64 21.37
C ALA A 513 10.01 19.79 20.02
N THR A 514 11.07 19.01 19.81
CA THR A 514 11.90 19.02 18.59
C THR A 514 11.39 18.08 17.50
N GLY A 515 10.45 17.18 17.81
CA GLY A 515 9.93 16.19 16.87
C GLY A 515 10.85 14.97 16.66
N GLU A 516 11.71 14.66 17.63
CA GLU A 516 12.44 13.38 17.71
C GLU A 516 11.47 12.23 18.08
N ILE A 517 10.47 12.49 18.94
CA ILE A 517 9.30 11.61 19.10
C ILE A 517 8.30 11.89 17.99
N GLN A 518 7.95 10.88 17.20
CA GLN A 518 7.07 11.00 16.02
C GLN A 518 5.86 10.05 16.04
N ASP A 519 5.82 9.08 16.95
CA ASP A 519 4.70 8.13 17.04
C ASP A 519 3.54 8.68 17.91
N ALA A 520 2.33 8.20 17.66
CA ALA A 520 1.14 8.67 18.34
C ALA A 520 0.98 8.13 19.78
N LEU A 521 1.56 6.98 20.10
CA LEU A 521 1.39 6.31 21.39
C LEU A 521 2.22 7.02 22.47
N THR A 522 3.49 7.30 22.17
CA THR A 522 4.41 8.04 23.04
C THR A 522 3.93 9.47 23.26
N LEU A 523 3.46 10.15 22.20
CA LEU A 523 2.86 11.48 22.32
C LEU A 523 1.58 11.45 23.18
N ALA A 524 0.74 10.42 23.08
CA ALA A 524 -0.44 10.27 23.92
C ALA A 524 -0.09 9.97 25.39
N LEU A 525 0.90 9.11 25.65
CA LEU A 525 1.44 8.85 26.98
C LEU A 525 2.01 10.13 27.60
N PHE A 526 2.87 10.84 26.88
CA PHE A 526 3.43 12.13 27.30
C PHE A 526 2.33 13.14 27.65
N ALA A 527 1.33 13.32 26.77
CA ALA A 527 0.22 14.23 27.01
C ALA A 527 -0.61 13.85 28.25
N ARG A 528 -0.87 12.55 28.47
CA ARG A 528 -1.58 12.07 29.67
C ARG A 528 -0.76 12.22 30.94
N MET A 529 0.54 11.96 30.90
CA MET A 529 1.46 12.14 32.03
C MET A 529 1.57 13.61 32.42
N ALA A 530 1.77 14.50 31.44
CA ALA A 530 1.89 15.94 31.67
C ALA A 530 0.58 16.52 32.23
N ALA A 531 -0.57 16.11 31.68
CA ALA A 531 -1.89 16.53 32.19
C ALA A 531 -2.21 16.03 33.61
N ARG A 532 -1.51 15.00 34.10
CA ARG A 532 -1.62 14.48 35.48
C ARG A 532 -0.47 14.90 36.40
N GLY A 533 0.50 15.69 35.91
CA GLY A 533 1.68 16.09 36.70
C GLY A 533 2.64 14.95 37.05
N ILE A 534 2.69 13.90 36.23
CA ILE A 534 3.62 12.76 36.36
C ILE A 534 5.00 13.12 35.76
N ILE A 535 5.01 13.94 34.72
CA ILE A 535 6.19 14.48 34.02
C ILE A 535 6.15 15.99 34.01
#